data_AF-A0A674JNV6-F1
#
_entry.id   AF-A0A674JNV6-F1
#
_cell.length_a   1.000
_cell.length_b   1.000
_cell.length_c   1.000
_cell.angle_alpha   90.00
_cell.angle_beta   90.00
_cell.angle_gamma   90.00
#
_symmetry.space_group_name_H-M   'P 1'
#
loop_
_entity.id
_entity.type
_entity.pdbx_description
1 polymer ?
#
loop_
_entity_poly.entity_id
_entity_poly.type
_entity_poly.pdbx_seq_one_letter_code
_entity_poly.pdbx_strand_id
1 'polypeptide(L)'
;AGGVLFFSLGLGGLPPQFYRPLGVRVALLAVEVWNQGDPITVGPSARATLERFLQWREKELLPRLPHDNAQLLTGAPLEGVAVGMASQASMCSAARSGGVSVDHSVSVLVVASTVAHQLGHNLGMTHDGAGRQCDCLGPYQERSCIMAPPTGLMPGLSFSSCSRQDVERSLRRGQGWCLFNVPEPKSLVVRPHCGNWLVEKNETCDCGLREECTDPCCNASSCRLAPGAECATGDTCCQDCKLRGAGSTCREPRGECDLPEFCDGLSPRCPPNTYLQDGQPCAGGRASCYGGACTTYQGQCQELWGPGSGPVSDVCMASLNARGDEHGHCGQRPNGTYIPCAQWDAGCGRLQCQGGSAQGTLEDGVAPGCRGTPLPLGEDVSDLAMVLPGTACGPGKVCIRGQCRDISELGVQECGSQCHGHGVCNNNGHCHCEAGWAAPACNRGSALPTTLIPATVILVLALGLCYAKRAGLHQHLCQLGKGTSCPYSAKPGPQVQLLSAGVSAEPNG
;
A
#
# COMPACT_ATOMS: atom_id res chain seq x y z
N ALA A 1 -13.36 27.39 -22.03
CA ALA A 1 -13.28 27.75 -20.60
C ALA A 1 -13.16 26.45 -19.84
N GLY A 2 -11.93 26.05 -19.52
CA GLY A 2 -11.64 24.78 -18.83
C GLY A 2 -12.17 24.84 -17.41
N GLY A 3 -13.30 24.20 -17.16
CA GLY A 3 -13.72 23.91 -15.80
C GLY A 3 -12.92 22.71 -15.32
N VAL A 4 -11.87 22.92 -14.53
CA VAL A 4 -11.32 21.83 -13.73
C VAL A 4 -12.31 21.59 -12.59
N LEU A 5 -13.27 20.71 -12.82
CA LEU A 5 -14.11 20.15 -11.78
C LEU A 5 -13.35 18.95 -11.20
N PHE A 6 -12.61 19.17 -10.11
CA PHE A 6 -12.58 18.11 -9.11
C PHE A 6 -14.00 18.08 -8.52
N PHE A 7 -14.61 16.89 -8.49
CA PHE A 7 -16.05 16.68 -8.31
C PHE A 7 -16.78 17.73 -7.44
N SER A 8 -17.57 18.57 -8.08
CA SER A 8 -18.71 19.24 -7.46
C SER A 8 -19.85 19.33 -8.47
N LEU A 9 -20.70 18.31 -8.48
CA LEU A 9 -22.12 18.54 -8.68
C LEU A 9 -22.83 17.99 -7.44
N GLY A 10 -23.54 18.90 -6.78
CA GLY A 10 -24.35 18.61 -5.62
C GLY A 10 -25.46 17.61 -5.91
N LEU A 11 -26.03 17.10 -4.81
CA LEU A 11 -26.89 15.94 -4.64
C LEU A 11 -26.07 14.69 -4.31
N GLY A 12 -26.16 14.23 -3.06
CA GLY A 12 -25.39 13.13 -2.51
C GLY A 12 -25.61 11.82 -3.27
N GLY A 13 -24.74 11.54 -4.25
CA GLY A 13 -24.96 10.39 -5.14
C GLY A 13 -23.91 10.11 -6.22
N LEU A 14 -22.66 10.58 -6.09
CA LEU A 14 -21.55 9.93 -6.79
C LEU A 14 -20.73 9.20 -5.75
N PRO A 15 -20.73 7.87 -5.72
CA PRO A 15 -20.46 7.26 -4.47
C PRO A 15 -18.96 6.94 -4.37
N PRO A 16 -18.36 7.18 -3.20
CA PRO A 16 -17.47 6.20 -2.55
C PRO A 16 -17.77 4.68 -2.78
N GLN A 17 -18.81 4.27 -3.53
CA GLN A 17 -19.23 2.88 -3.75
C GLN A 17 -18.45 2.17 -4.88
N PHE A 18 -17.90 2.81 -5.92
CA PHE A 18 -17.18 2.05 -6.97
C PHE A 18 -15.99 1.30 -6.38
N TYR A 19 -15.24 1.98 -5.52
CA TYR A 19 -14.05 1.45 -4.87
C TYR A 19 -14.35 0.69 -3.56
N ARG A 20 -15.56 0.81 -3.00
CA ARG A 20 -15.97 0.13 -1.77
C ARG A 20 -15.83 -1.40 -1.86
N PRO A 21 -16.27 -2.10 -2.94
CA PRO A 21 -16.00 -3.53 -3.10
C PRO A 21 -14.52 -3.89 -3.08
N LEU A 22 -13.62 -2.95 -3.39
CA LEU A 22 -12.17 -3.18 -3.36
C LEU A 22 -11.56 -2.87 -1.98
N GLY A 23 -12.35 -2.44 -1.01
CA GLY A 23 -11.85 -1.98 0.30
C GLY A 23 -11.12 -0.64 0.24
N VAL A 24 -11.27 0.11 -0.85
CA VAL A 24 -10.64 1.43 -1.04
C VAL A 24 -11.70 2.51 -0.88
N ARG A 25 -11.34 3.59 -0.17
CA ARG A 25 -12.20 4.78 -0.02
C ARG A 25 -11.54 5.95 -0.74
N VAL A 26 -12.30 6.65 -1.56
CA VAL A 26 -11.84 7.87 -2.24
C VAL A 26 -12.40 9.06 -1.48
N ALA A 27 -11.52 9.86 -0.88
CA ALA A 27 -11.88 11.07 -0.15
C ALA A 27 -11.47 12.31 -0.96
N LEU A 28 -12.41 13.23 -1.18
CA LEU A 28 -12.15 14.46 -1.92
C LEU A 28 -11.64 15.55 -0.96
N LEU A 29 -10.33 15.83 -1.03
CA LEU A 29 -9.67 16.84 -0.19
C LEU A 29 -9.85 18.27 -0.70
N ALA A 30 -9.79 18.49 -2.01
CA ALA A 30 -9.90 19.82 -2.58
C ALA A 30 -10.43 19.81 -4.00
N VAL A 31 -10.92 20.96 -4.41
CA VAL A 31 -11.32 21.27 -5.78
C VAL A 31 -10.69 22.57 -6.21
N GLU A 32 -9.98 22.55 -7.32
CA GLU A 32 -9.43 23.75 -7.95
C GLU A 32 -9.95 23.91 -9.37
N VAL A 33 -10.56 25.06 -9.64
CA VAL A 33 -11.12 25.42 -10.95
C VAL A 33 -10.27 26.52 -11.59
N TRP A 34 -9.73 26.27 -12.78
CA TRP A 34 -8.87 27.20 -13.52
C TRP A 34 -9.67 28.29 -14.26
N ASN A 35 -10.25 29.22 -13.52
CA ASN A 35 -11.09 30.30 -14.07
C ASN A 35 -10.32 31.52 -14.62
N GLN A 36 -9.04 31.67 -14.26
CA GLN A 36 -8.17 32.78 -14.70
C GLN A 36 -7.24 32.41 -15.86
N GLY A 37 -7.36 31.19 -16.37
CA GLY A 37 -6.49 30.61 -17.39
C GLY A 37 -5.90 29.28 -16.93
N ASP A 38 -5.56 28.43 -17.90
CA ASP A 38 -5.01 27.11 -17.61
C ASP A 38 -3.51 27.25 -17.24
N PRO A 39 -3.07 26.74 -16.07
CA PRO A 39 -1.66 26.76 -15.66
C PRO A 39 -0.80 25.79 -16.48
N ILE A 40 -1.42 24.92 -17.27
CA ILE A 40 -0.77 24.05 -18.23
C ILE A 40 -1.47 24.17 -19.59
N THR A 41 -0.74 23.94 -20.68
CA THR A 41 -1.35 23.81 -21.99
C THR A 41 -2.14 22.50 -22.06
N VAL A 42 -3.45 22.56 -22.26
CA VAL A 42 -4.28 21.40 -22.58
C VAL A 42 -4.37 21.28 -24.10
N GLY A 43 -3.78 20.22 -24.65
CA GLY A 43 -3.72 19.98 -26.10
C GLY A 43 -4.34 18.64 -26.48
N PRO A 44 -4.46 18.33 -27.78
CA PRO A 44 -5.11 17.12 -28.25
C PRO A 44 -4.38 15.84 -27.83
N SER A 45 -3.06 15.88 -27.67
CA SER A 45 -2.30 14.73 -27.16
C SER A 45 -2.58 14.48 -25.68
N ALA A 46 -3.30 13.39 -25.37
CA ALA A 46 -3.57 12.91 -24.01
C ALA A 46 -2.29 12.76 -23.19
N ARG A 47 -1.28 12.14 -23.81
CA ARG A 47 0.06 11.92 -23.25
C ARG A 47 0.75 13.22 -22.87
N ALA A 48 0.85 14.16 -23.80
CA ALA A 48 1.50 15.43 -23.53
C ALA A 48 0.76 16.25 -22.45
N THR A 49 -0.58 16.17 -22.42
CA THR A 49 -1.40 16.82 -21.38
C THR A 49 -1.18 16.18 -20.01
N LEU A 50 -1.12 14.86 -19.90
CA LEU A 50 -0.82 14.15 -18.66
C LEU A 50 0.56 14.53 -18.11
N GLU A 51 1.60 14.54 -18.95
CA GLU A 51 2.96 14.88 -18.52
C GLU A 51 3.05 16.32 -17.97
N ARG A 52 2.41 17.30 -18.63
CA ARG A 52 2.36 18.68 -18.13
C ARG A 52 1.58 18.77 -16.82
N PHE A 53 0.46 18.05 -16.71
CA PHE A 53 -0.35 18.03 -15.51
C PHE A 53 0.40 17.44 -14.31
N LEU A 54 1.09 16.32 -14.49
CA LEU A 54 1.89 15.69 -13.45
C LEU A 54 3.07 16.56 -13.02
N GLN A 55 3.74 17.23 -13.96
CA GLN A 55 4.80 18.18 -13.64
C GLN A 55 4.28 19.38 -12.85
N TRP A 56 3.13 19.94 -13.24
CA TRP A 56 2.47 21.02 -12.49
C TRP A 56 2.03 20.53 -11.10
N ARG A 57 1.48 19.32 -11.00
CA ARG A 57 1.10 18.71 -9.72
C ARG A 57 2.29 18.65 -8.77
N GLU A 58 3.42 18.13 -9.23
CA GLU A 58 4.63 17.98 -8.43
C GLU A 58 5.19 19.33 -7.97
N LYS A 59 5.28 20.30 -8.88
CA LYS A 59 5.97 21.58 -8.62
C LYS A 59 5.11 22.64 -7.93
N GLU A 60 3.80 22.64 -8.19
CA GLU A 60 2.91 23.75 -7.79
C GLU A 60 1.79 23.28 -6.87
N LEU A 61 1.15 22.13 -7.12
CA LEU A 61 0.01 21.66 -6.32
C LEU A 61 0.43 20.97 -5.02
N LEU A 62 1.38 20.02 -5.09
CA LEU A 62 1.83 19.26 -3.92
C LEU A 62 2.42 20.13 -2.80
N PRO A 63 3.25 21.16 -3.06
CA PRO A 63 3.82 21.98 -2.00
C PRO A 63 2.79 22.79 -1.19
N ARG A 64 1.65 23.14 -1.81
CA ARG A 64 0.59 23.93 -1.16
C ARG A 64 -0.55 23.09 -0.61
N LEU A 65 -0.77 21.89 -1.16
CA LEU A 65 -1.84 21.00 -0.77
C LEU A 65 -1.34 19.55 -0.82
N PRO A 66 -0.97 18.96 0.33
CA PRO A 66 -0.64 17.54 0.40
C PRO A 66 -1.83 16.65 0.01
N HIS A 67 -1.62 15.71 -0.91
CA HIS A 67 -2.64 14.79 -1.39
C HIS A 67 -2.02 13.56 -2.07
N ASP A 68 -2.74 12.42 -2.04
CA ASP A 68 -2.22 11.14 -2.53
C ASP A 68 -2.19 11.06 -4.06
N ASN A 69 -3.19 11.63 -4.72
CA ASN A 69 -3.41 11.56 -6.17
C ASN A 69 -4.18 12.79 -6.68
N ALA A 70 -3.92 13.22 -7.92
CA ALA A 70 -4.71 14.27 -8.57
C ALA A 70 -5.24 13.80 -9.93
N GLN A 71 -6.49 14.16 -10.25
CA GLN A 71 -7.13 13.87 -11.54
C GLN A 71 -7.53 15.18 -12.23
N LEU A 72 -7.07 15.39 -13.46
CA LEU A 72 -7.47 16.52 -14.29
C LEU A 72 -8.72 16.15 -15.08
N LEU A 73 -9.82 16.87 -14.87
CA LEU A 73 -10.99 16.80 -15.74
C LEU A 73 -10.96 17.94 -16.75
N THR A 74 -11.03 17.61 -18.04
CA THR A 74 -10.98 18.60 -19.14
C THR A 74 -12.19 18.49 -20.06
N GLY A 75 -12.71 19.63 -20.50
CA GLY A 75 -13.72 19.69 -21.58
C GLY A 75 -13.11 19.73 -22.99
N ALA A 76 -11.77 19.79 -23.10
CA ALA A 76 -11.11 19.75 -24.40
C ALA A 76 -11.04 18.29 -24.92
N PRO A 77 -11.36 18.05 -26.20
CA PRO A 77 -11.24 16.72 -26.78
C PRO A 77 -9.77 16.31 -26.89
N LEU A 78 -9.51 15.01 -26.71
CA LEU A 78 -8.21 14.39 -26.95
C LEU A 78 -8.24 13.68 -28.31
N GLU A 79 -7.08 13.55 -28.95
CA GLU A 79 -6.91 12.84 -30.22
C GLU A 79 -7.16 11.33 -30.04
N GLY A 80 -7.74 10.71 -31.08
CA GLY A 80 -8.06 9.29 -31.10
C GLY A 80 -9.35 8.95 -30.35
N VAL A 81 -9.39 7.75 -29.74
CA VAL A 81 -10.52 7.27 -28.92
C VAL A 81 -10.29 7.46 -27.41
N ALA A 82 -9.23 8.18 -27.05
CA ALA A 82 -8.82 8.37 -25.66
C ALA A 82 -9.80 9.31 -24.93
N VAL A 83 -10.57 8.76 -23.98
CA VAL A 83 -11.39 9.53 -23.05
C VAL A 83 -10.65 9.88 -21.75
N GLY A 84 -9.40 9.43 -21.62
CA GLY A 84 -8.52 9.71 -20.50
C GLY A 84 -7.14 9.12 -20.70
N MET A 85 -6.23 9.45 -19.79
CA MET A 85 -4.92 8.81 -19.69
C MET A 85 -4.37 8.90 -18.26
N ALA A 86 -3.75 7.84 -17.76
CA ALA A 86 -3.15 7.78 -16.43
C ALA A 86 -1.77 7.15 -16.42
N SER A 87 -1.03 7.34 -15.33
CA SER A 87 0.20 6.56 -15.07
C SER A 87 -0.14 5.24 -14.37
N GLN A 88 0.48 4.14 -14.79
CA GLN A 88 0.29 2.83 -14.16
C GLN A 88 0.98 2.75 -12.79
N ALA A 89 0.32 2.12 -11.81
CA ALA A 89 0.92 1.73 -10.53
C ALA A 89 1.66 2.89 -9.82
N SER A 90 1.15 4.11 -10.01
CA SER A 90 1.83 5.34 -9.65
C SER A 90 1.30 6.00 -8.38
N MET A 91 0.33 5.37 -7.70
CA MET A 91 -0.25 5.88 -6.46
C MET A 91 0.84 6.23 -5.44
N CYS A 92 0.66 7.36 -4.74
CA CYS A 92 1.63 7.94 -3.80
C CYS A 92 2.92 8.52 -4.42
N SER A 93 3.19 8.30 -5.71
CA SER A 93 4.32 8.95 -6.37
C SER A 93 4.12 10.46 -6.46
N ALA A 94 5.09 11.24 -5.97
CA ALA A 94 5.07 12.69 -6.11
C ALA A 94 5.07 13.13 -7.58
N ALA A 95 5.81 12.42 -8.44
CA ALA A 95 5.93 12.76 -9.86
C ALA A 95 4.81 12.18 -10.73
N ARG A 96 4.23 11.03 -10.35
CA ARG A 96 3.39 10.22 -11.28
C ARG A 96 1.96 9.93 -10.80
N SER A 97 1.60 10.23 -9.55
CA SER A 97 0.27 9.89 -9.00
C SER A 97 -0.83 10.83 -9.54
N GLY A 98 -1.35 10.49 -10.71
CA GLY A 98 -2.47 11.19 -11.30
C GLY A 98 -2.89 10.70 -12.69
N GLY A 99 -3.94 11.33 -13.20
CA GLY A 99 -4.54 11.03 -14.49
C GLY A 99 -5.28 12.23 -15.09
N VAL A 100 -5.64 12.12 -16.36
CA VAL A 100 -6.46 13.06 -17.12
C VAL A 100 -7.70 12.33 -17.60
N SER A 101 -8.86 12.97 -17.53
CA SER A 101 -10.14 12.47 -18.02
C SER A 101 -10.87 13.56 -18.81
N VAL A 102 -11.60 13.18 -19.84
CA VAL A 102 -12.42 14.09 -20.65
C VAL A 102 -13.85 14.10 -20.09
N ASP A 103 -14.45 15.28 -19.97
CA ASP A 103 -15.88 15.46 -19.72
C ASP A 103 -16.67 15.22 -21.02
N HIS A 104 -16.80 13.95 -21.39
CA HIS A 104 -17.33 13.54 -22.70
C HIS A 104 -18.83 13.21 -22.70
N SER A 105 -19.51 13.32 -21.55
CA SER A 105 -20.91 12.91 -21.40
C SER A 105 -21.68 13.82 -20.46
N VAL A 106 -22.94 14.10 -20.80
CA VAL A 106 -23.89 14.76 -19.88
C VAL A 106 -24.19 13.91 -18.64
N SER A 107 -23.92 12.60 -18.69
CA SER A 107 -24.08 11.71 -17.55
C SER A 107 -22.87 11.79 -16.64
N VAL A 108 -23.07 12.41 -15.48
CA VAL A 108 -22.09 12.49 -14.39
C VAL A 108 -21.54 11.10 -14.02
N LEU A 109 -22.37 10.06 -14.09
CA LEU A 109 -21.97 8.68 -13.80
C LEU A 109 -20.95 8.13 -14.81
N VAL A 110 -21.09 8.48 -16.09
CA VAL A 110 -20.19 8.06 -17.18
C VAL A 110 -18.82 8.72 -17.01
N VAL A 111 -18.80 10.02 -16.71
CA VAL A 111 -17.56 10.76 -16.43
C VAL A 111 -16.89 10.23 -15.17
N ALA A 112 -17.66 9.95 -14.11
CA ALA A 112 -17.13 9.37 -12.88
C ALA A 112 -16.53 7.97 -13.07
N SER A 113 -17.13 7.14 -13.92
CA SER A 113 -16.55 5.84 -14.29
C SER A 113 -15.24 6.01 -15.06
N THR A 114 -15.15 7.03 -15.93
CA THR A 114 -13.91 7.36 -16.65
C THR A 114 -12.80 7.76 -15.67
N VAL A 115 -13.09 8.64 -14.71
CA VAL A 115 -12.12 9.00 -13.65
C VAL A 115 -11.77 7.79 -12.79
N ALA A 116 -12.74 6.94 -12.47
CA ALA A 116 -12.50 5.71 -11.71
C ALA A 116 -11.59 4.74 -12.47
N HIS A 117 -11.71 4.63 -13.80
CA HIS A 117 -10.81 3.86 -14.64
C HIS A 117 -9.37 4.38 -14.54
N GLN A 118 -9.19 5.70 -14.71
CA GLN A 118 -7.87 6.34 -14.67
C GLN A 118 -7.20 6.22 -13.28
N LEU A 119 -7.98 6.41 -12.21
CA LEU A 119 -7.52 6.17 -10.84
C LEU A 119 -7.19 4.67 -10.59
N GLY A 120 -7.89 3.76 -11.28
CA GLY A 120 -7.64 2.32 -11.24
C GLY A 120 -6.26 1.97 -11.76
N HIS A 121 -5.84 2.59 -12.88
CA HIS A 121 -4.47 2.48 -13.38
C HIS A 121 -3.44 2.97 -12.36
N ASN A 122 -3.68 4.11 -11.69
CA ASN A 122 -2.77 4.59 -10.65
C ASN A 122 -2.65 3.59 -9.48
N LEU A 123 -3.71 2.86 -9.15
CA LEU A 123 -3.72 1.80 -8.14
C LEU A 123 -3.09 0.47 -8.63
N GLY A 124 -2.68 0.39 -9.89
CA GLY A 124 -2.01 -0.77 -10.47
C GLY A 124 -2.93 -1.71 -11.24
N MET A 125 -4.21 -1.38 -11.44
CA MET A 125 -5.12 -2.18 -12.24
C MET A 125 -4.72 -2.16 -13.72
N THR A 126 -4.79 -3.30 -14.37
CA THR A 126 -4.67 -3.44 -15.83
C THR A 126 -6.03 -3.67 -16.46
N HIS A 127 -6.14 -3.54 -17.79
CA HIS A 127 -7.42 -3.76 -18.46
C HIS A 127 -7.90 -5.22 -18.35
N ASP A 128 -9.23 -5.39 -18.34
CA ASP A 128 -9.92 -6.69 -18.37
C ASP A 128 -9.90 -7.32 -19.80
N GLY A 129 -8.74 -7.34 -20.44
CA GLY A 129 -8.56 -7.69 -21.85
C GLY A 129 -8.49 -9.19 -22.18
N ALA A 130 -8.36 -9.49 -23.47
CA ALA A 130 -8.25 -10.86 -23.99
C ALA A 130 -7.01 -11.58 -23.41
N GLY A 131 -7.23 -12.71 -22.73
CA GLY A 131 -6.19 -13.49 -22.05
C GLY A 131 -6.34 -13.54 -20.54
N ARG A 132 -7.22 -12.73 -19.94
CA ARG A 132 -7.59 -12.81 -18.52
C ARG A 132 -9.04 -13.28 -18.38
N GLN A 133 -9.28 -14.27 -17.52
CA GLN A 133 -10.63 -14.68 -17.11
C GLN A 133 -11.04 -13.79 -15.93
N CYS A 134 -11.75 -12.70 -16.24
CA CYS A 134 -12.17 -11.70 -15.27
C CYS A 134 -13.69 -11.74 -15.10
N ASP A 135 -14.15 -11.94 -13.86
CA ASP A 135 -15.57 -11.99 -13.55
C ASP A 135 -16.07 -10.57 -13.24
N CYS A 136 -17.06 -10.11 -14.00
CA CYS A 136 -17.70 -8.81 -13.82
C CYS A 136 -19.04 -8.97 -13.08
N LEU A 137 -18.98 -9.40 -11.81
CA LEU A 137 -20.17 -9.62 -11.01
C LEU A 137 -20.55 -8.33 -10.29
N GLY A 138 -21.37 -7.51 -10.94
CA GLY A 138 -22.00 -6.33 -10.36
C GLY A 138 -23.53 -6.35 -10.51
N PRO A 139 -24.26 -5.48 -9.81
CA PRO A 139 -25.72 -5.36 -9.94
C PRO A 139 -26.17 -4.94 -11.36
N TYR A 140 -25.22 -4.49 -12.20
CA TYR A 140 -25.44 -4.07 -13.58
C TYR A 140 -24.81 -5.06 -14.57
N GLN A 141 -25.23 -6.33 -14.54
CA GLN A 141 -24.69 -7.42 -15.39
C GLN A 141 -24.74 -7.14 -16.90
N GLU A 142 -25.55 -6.18 -17.34
CA GLU A 142 -25.66 -5.75 -18.75
C GLU A 142 -24.56 -4.76 -19.18
N ARG A 143 -23.75 -4.23 -18.25
CA ARG A 143 -22.67 -3.27 -18.53
C ARG A 143 -21.30 -3.94 -18.45
N SER A 144 -20.33 -3.40 -19.19
CA SER A 144 -18.92 -3.80 -19.11
C SER A 144 -18.33 -3.51 -17.71
N CYS A 145 -17.07 -3.89 -17.48
CA CYS A 145 -16.34 -3.52 -16.26
C CYS A 145 -15.72 -2.12 -16.38
N ILE A 146 -15.44 -1.48 -15.24
CA ILE A 146 -14.74 -0.19 -15.22
C ILE A 146 -13.42 -0.30 -15.98
N MET A 147 -12.63 -1.35 -15.75
CA MET A 147 -11.33 -1.56 -16.41
C MET A 147 -11.43 -2.27 -17.77
N ALA A 148 -12.62 -2.34 -18.38
CA ALA A 148 -12.71 -2.80 -19.77
C ALA A 148 -11.98 -1.80 -20.69
N PRO A 149 -11.29 -2.26 -21.75
CA PRO A 149 -10.66 -1.36 -22.71
C PRO A 149 -11.65 -0.33 -23.27
N PRO A 150 -11.22 0.92 -23.49
CA PRO A 150 -12.12 2.00 -23.86
C PRO A 150 -12.73 1.78 -25.26
N THR A 151 -13.97 1.27 -25.32
CA THR A 151 -14.79 1.21 -26.56
C THR A 151 -15.75 2.40 -26.71
N GLY A 152 -15.67 3.38 -25.79
CA GLY A 152 -15.99 4.78 -26.10
C GLY A 152 -17.44 5.26 -25.99
N LEU A 153 -18.42 4.50 -25.46
CA LEU A 153 -19.80 5.03 -25.36
C LEU A 153 -20.54 4.73 -24.04
N MET A 154 -20.29 3.59 -23.39
CA MET A 154 -20.90 3.26 -22.10
C MET A 154 -19.88 2.52 -21.23
N PRO A 155 -19.20 3.20 -20.29
CA PRO A 155 -18.23 2.55 -19.42
C PRO A 155 -18.93 1.68 -18.38
N GLY A 156 -18.19 0.72 -17.86
CA GLY A 156 -18.65 -0.15 -16.79
C GLY A 156 -18.88 0.58 -15.48
N LEU A 157 -19.65 -0.02 -14.58
CA LEU A 157 -19.95 0.56 -13.26
C LEU A 157 -19.46 -0.32 -12.10
N SER A 158 -18.75 -1.39 -12.40
CA SER A 158 -18.20 -2.32 -11.41
C SER A 158 -16.80 -2.75 -11.82
N PHE A 159 -15.93 -2.91 -10.82
CA PHE A 159 -14.61 -3.50 -11.01
C PHE A 159 -14.73 -5.03 -11.12
N SER A 160 -13.84 -5.65 -11.89
CA SER A 160 -13.81 -7.10 -12.07
C SER A 160 -13.07 -7.80 -10.92
N SER A 161 -13.15 -9.13 -10.88
CA SER A 161 -12.30 -9.95 -10.00
C SER A 161 -10.80 -9.74 -10.24
N CYS A 162 -10.40 -9.47 -11.49
CA CYS A 162 -9.02 -9.15 -11.87
C CYS A 162 -8.56 -7.80 -11.30
N SER A 163 -9.41 -6.77 -11.36
CA SER A 163 -9.08 -5.45 -10.79
C SER A 163 -8.81 -5.54 -9.29
N ARG A 164 -9.58 -6.36 -8.55
CA ARG A 164 -9.35 -6.60 -7.10
C ARG A 164 -7.99 -7.27 -6.85
N GLN A 165 -7.64 -8.28 -7.63
CA GLN A 165 -6.35 -8.97 -7.52
C GLN A 165 -5.17 -8.04 -7.83
N ASP A 166 -5.32 -7.15 -8.82
CA ASP A 166 -4.29 -6.19 -9.20
C ASP A 166 -4.02 -5.17 -8.07
N VAL A 167 -5.06 -4.64 -7.42
CA VAL A 167 -4.91 -3.76 -6.23
C VAL A 167 -4.23 -4.50 -5.08
N GLU A 168 -4.67 -5.72 -4.77
CA GLU A 168 -4.06 -6.51 -3.70
C GLU A 168 -2.57 -6.76 -3.96
N ARG A 169 -2.22 -7.09 -5.21
CA ARG A 169 -0.84 -7.28 -5.64
C ARG A 169 -0.01 -6.00 -5.49
N SER A 170 -0.55 -4.86 -5.92
CA SER A 170 0.07 -3.54 -5.79
C SER A 170 0.38 -3.22 -4.31
N LEU A 171 -0.63 -3.33 -3.43
CA LEU A 171 -0.50 -3.04 -2.01
C LEU A 171 0.43 -4.02 -1.26
N ARG A 172 0.50 -5.29 -1.69
CA ARG A 172 1.43 -6.29 -1.10
C ARG A 172 2.89 -6.01 -1.42
N ARG A 173 3.17 -5.23 -2.47
CA ARG A 173 4.53 -4.87 -2.91
C ARG A 173 5.03 -3.57 -2.28
N GLY A 174 4.27 -2.98 -1.36
CA GLY A 174 4.61 -1.70 -0.72
C GLY A 174 4.16 -0.47 -1.52
N GLN A 175 3.50 -0.63 -2.67
CA GLN A 175 2.85 0.48 -3.35
C GLN A 175 1.62 0.94 -2.55
N GLY A 176 1.23 2.22 -2.67
CA GLY A 176 0.06 2.74 -1.94
C GLY A 176 0.31 3.05 -0.46
N TRP A 177 1.56 3.26 -0.03
CA TRP A 177 1.92 3.56 1.36
C TRP A 177 1.17 4.78 1.95
N CYS A 178 0.85 5.78 1.13
CA CYS A 178 0.07 6.97 1.51
C CYS A 178 -1.45 6.73 1.66
N LEU A 179 -1.95 5.53 1.36
CA LEU A 179 -3.39 5.25 1.40
C LEU A 179 -3.91 4.81 2.77
N PHE A 180 -3.02 4.68 3.77
CA PHE A 180 -3.36 4.16 5.09
C PHE A 180 -3.70 5.26 6.10
N ASN A 181 -3.44 6.53 5.77
CA ASN A 181 -3.92 7.66 6.56
C ASN A 181 -5.36 8.00 6.19
N VAL A 182 -6.23 8.05 7.20
CA VAL A 182 -7.59 8.57 7.03
C VAL A 182 -7.53 10.10 7.14
N PRO A 183 -8.04 10.86 6.14
CA PRO A 183 -8.07 12.31 6.19
C PRO A 183 -8.73 12.84 7.47
N GLU A 184 -8.31 14.03 7.89
CA GLU A 184 -8.98 14.72 8.98
C GLU A 184 -10.39 15.15 8.55
N PRO A 185 -11.42 14.96 9.39
CA PRO A 185 -12.79 15.35 9.03
C PRO A 185 -12.95 16.83 8.63
N LYS A 186 -12.06 17.70 9.12
CA LYS A 186 -12.06 19.15 8.81
C LYS A 186 -11.43 19.49 7.46
N SER A 187 -10.62 18.62 6.88
CA SER A 187 -9.95 18.86 5.60
C SER A 187 -10.81 18.45 4.40
N LEU A 188 -11.97 17.83 4.63
CA LEU A 188 -12.89 17.41 3.57
C LEU A 188 -13.76 18.59 3.12
N VAL A 189 -13.84 18.80 1.81
CA VAL A 189 -14.62 19.89 1.18
C VAL A 189 -16.09 19.50 0.97
N VAL A 190 -16.42 18.23 1.13
CA VAL A 190 -17.77 17.69 0.92
C VAL A 190 -18.67 18.01 2.12
N ARG A 191 -19.98 18.14 1.86
CA ARG A 191 -20.97 18.28 2.94
C ARG A 191 -21.07 16.96 3.72
N PRO A 192 -20.98 16.99 5.06
CA PRO A 192 -21.09 15.79 5.88
C PRO A 192 -22.37 15.00 5.58
N HIS A 193 -22.22 13.70 5.35
CA HIS A 193 -23.31 12.79 5.05
C HIS A 193 -23.16 11.50 5.85
N CYS A 194 -23.88 11.45 6.97
CA CYS A 194 -23.94 10.27 7.81
C CYS A 194 -24.41 9.02 7.05
N GLY A 195 -23.66 7.94 7.19
CA GLY A 195 -23.93 6.62 6.60
C GLY A 195 -23.18 6.37 5.29
N ASN A 196 -22.17 7.18 4.98
CA ASN A 196 -21.35 7.04 3.77
C ASN A 196 -20.01 6.32 4.03
N TRP A 197 -19.79 5.80 5.26
CA TRP A 197 -18.57 5.13 5.71
C TRP A 197 -17.35 6.06 5.87
N LEU A 198 -17.54 7.38 5.88
CA LEU A 198 -16.48 8.37 6.05
C LEU A 198 -16.82 9.27 7.22
N VAL A 199 -15.97 9.29 8.24
CA VAL A 199 -16.18 10.20 9.38
C VAL A 199 -15.90 11.63 8.94
N GLU A 200 -16.95 12.42 8.80
CA GLU A 200 -16.91 13.81 8.36
C GLU A 200 -17.07 14.80 9.52
N LYS A 201 -17.04 16.10 9.20
CA LYS A 201 -17.16 17.15 10.22
C LYS A 201 -18.46 16.97 11.02
N ASN A 202 -18.32 16.94 12.35
CA ASN A 202 -19.38 16.73 13.36
C ASN A 202 -19.83 15.27 13.57
N GLU A 203 -19.18 14.30 12.91
CA GLU A 203 -19.38 12.88 13.15
C GLU A 203 -18.27 12.33 14.05
N THR A 204 -18.58 11.30 14.83
CA THR A 204 -17.60 10.60 15.68
C THR A 204 -17.40 9.14 15.28
N CYS A 205 -18.29 8.61 14.43
CA CYS A 205 -18.19 7.30 13.79
C CYS A 205 -19.11 7.28 12.57
N ASP A 206 -18.81 6.44 11.58
CA ASP A 206 -19.71 6.16 10.46
C ASP A 206 -19.55 4.69 10.06
N CYS A 207 -20.61 3.90 10.26
CA CYS A 207 -20.67 2.47 9.97
C CYS A 207 -21.58 2.14 8.77
N GLY A 208 -21.88 3.13 7.93
CA GLY A 208 -22.78 3.00 6.79
C GLY A 208 -24.25 3.25 7.11
N LEU A 209 -25.09 2.85 6.16
CA LEU A 209 -26.55 2.94 6.29
C LEU A 209 -27.06 2.10 7.46
N ARG A 210 -28.23 2.47 8.00
CA ARG A 210 -28.82 1.81 9.18
C ARG A 210 -29.03 0.32 8.98
N GLU A 211 -29.37 -0.09 7.76
CA GLU A 211 -29.63 -1.48 7.38
C GLU A 211 -28.34 -2.30 7.20
N GLU A 212 -27.20 -1.63 6.99
CA GLU A 212 -25.88 -2.26 6.77
C GLU A 212 -25.00 -2.22 8.02
N CYS A 213 -25.23 -1.27 8.92
CA CYS A 213 -24.40 -1.07 10.10
C CYS A 213 -24.61 -2.20 11.12
N THR A 214 -23.53 -2.92 11.38
CA THR A 214 -23.46 -3.98 12.40
C THR A 214 -22.59 -3.58 13.60
N ASP A 215 -22.11 -2.32 13.63
CA ASP A 215 -21.21 -1.82 14.66
C ASP A 215 -21.97 -1.46 15.95
N PRO A 216 -21.76 -2.19 17.07
CA PRO A 216 -22.44 -1.89 18.33
C PRO A 216 -21.95 -0.58 18.97
N CYS A 217 -20.79 -0.07 18.56
CA CYS A 217 -20.18 1.13 19.10
C CYS A 217 -20.63 2.40 18.37
N CYS A 218 -21.35 2.30 17.26
CA CYS A 218 -21.76 3.42 16.43
C CYS A 218 -23.27 3.47 16.21
N ASN A 219 -23.89 4.63 16.46
CA ASN A 219 -25.29 4.85 16.13
C ASN A 219 -25.41 5.29 14.67
N ALA A 220 -25.78 4.36 13.79
CA ALA A 220 -25.90 4.56 12.34
C ALA A 220 -26.86 5.70 11.92
N SER A 221 -27.85 6.06 12.75
CA SER A 221 -28.79 7.13 12.40
C SER A 221 -28.27 8.53 12.73
N SER A 222 -27.26 8.64 13.59
CA SER A 222 -26.72 9.92 14.06
C SER A 222 -25.22 10.10 13.81
N CYS A 223 -24.52 9.04 13.37
CA CYS A 223 -23.06 9.01 13.20
C CYS A 223 -22.31 9.47 14.46
N ARG A 224 -22.85 9.01 15.60
CA ARG A 224 -22.31 9.26 16.93
C ARG A 224 -21.97 7.96 17.63
N LEU A 225 -20.88 7.99 18.39
CA LEU A 225 -20.51 6.88 19.25
C LEU A 225 -21.65 6.56 20.21
N ALA A 226 -21.86 5.26 20.43
CA ALA A 226 -22.81 4.76 21.40
C ALA A 226 -22.41 5.20 22.82
N PRO A 227 -23.36 5.32 23.77
CA PRO A 227 -23.04 5.67 25.15
C PRO A 227 -21.96 4.76 25.75
N GLY A 228 -20.86 5.34 26.22
CA GLY A 228 -19.73 4.61 26.83
C GLY A 228 -18.65 4.11 25.86
N ALA A 229 -18.87 4.23 24.55
CA ALA A 229 -17.87 3.93 23.53
C ALA A 229 -16.85 5.07 23.39
N GLU A 230 -15.59 4.71 23.24
CA GLU A 230 -14.47 5.63 22.98
C GLU A 230 -14.05 5.60 21.49
N CYS A 231 -14.41 4.53 20.79
CA CYS A 231 -14.06 4.28 19.39
C CYS A 231 -15.13 3.40 18.71
N ALA A 232 -15.12 3.36 17.39
CA ALA A 232 -15.98 2.50 16.58
C ALA A 232 -15.29 1.16 16.29
N THR A 233 -16.04 0.08 16.09
CA THR A 233 -15.46 -1.27 15.85
C THR A 233 -14.61 -1.30 14.57
N GLY A 234 -14.94 -0.46 13.59
CA GLY A 234 -14.17 -0.34 12.35
C GLY A 234 -12.80 0.34 12.50
N ASP A 235 -12.48 0.92 13.65
CA ASP A 235 -11.22 1.60 13.91
C ASP A 235 -10.11 0.59 14.27
N THR A 236 -8.91 0.78 13.71
CA THR A 236 -7.78 -0.18 13.85
C THR A 236 -7.17 -0.26 15.26
N CYS A 237 -7.32 0.79 16.06
CA CYS A 237 -6.92 0.85 17.46
C CYS A 237 -8.10 0.74 18.42
N CYS A 238 -9.20 0.10 18.00
CA CYS A 238 -10.37 -0.15 18.84
C CYS A 238 -10.50 -1.64 19.19
N GLN A 239 -10.88 -1.93 20.42
CA GLN A 239 -11.24 -3.25 20.90
C GLN A 239 -12.41 -3.12 21.88
N ASP A 240 -13.53 -3.78 21.61
CA ASP A 240 -14.72 -3.76 22.47
C ASP A 240 -15.21 -2.32 22.80
N CYS A 241 -15.27 -1.45 21.79
CA CYS A 241 -15.59 -0.02 21.91
C CYS A 241 -14.62 0.80 22.79
N LYS A 242 -13.43 0.27 23.12
CA LYS A 242 -12.38 0.91 23.91
C LYS A 242 -11.07 1.03 23.13
N LEU A 243 -10.30 2.07 23.44
CA LEU A 243 -9.00 2.26 22.81
C LEU A 243 -8.02 1.16 23.23
N ARG A 244 -7.31 0.61 22.25
CA ARG A 244 -6.22 -0.35 22.50
C ARG A 244 -5.07 0.35 23.22
N GLY A 245 -4.41 -0.34 24.15
CA GLY A 245 -3.28 0.21 24.89
C GLY A 245 -2.10 0.58 23.99
N ALA A 246 -1.34 1.59 24.40
CA ALA A 246 -0.15 2.05 23.68
C ALA A 246 0.84 0.90 23.44
N GLY A 247 1.42 0.83 22.24
CA GLY A 247 2.33 -0.26 21.83
C GLY A 247 1.62 -1.49 21.25
N SER A 248 0.29 -1.50 21.18
CA SER A 248 -0.46 -2.57 20.48
C SER A 248 -0.29 -2.46 18.97
N THR A 249 0.20 -3.49 18.28
CA THR A 249 0.35 -3.47 16.82
C THR A 249 -1.01 -3.28 16.14
N CYS A 250 -1.13 -2.25 15.31
CA CYS A 250 -2.33 -1.95 14.52
C CYS A 250 -2.13 -2.19 13.02
N ARG A 251 -0.88 -2.19 12.55
CA ARG A 251 -0.54 -2.61 11.19
C ARG A 251 0.74 -3.42 11.20
N GLU A 252 0.67 -4.60 10.59
CA GLU A 252 1.84 -5.45 10.36
C GLU A 252 2.61 -4.97 9.12
N PRO A 253 3.95 -5.15 9.09
CA PRO A 253 4.77 -4.76 7.96
C PRO A 253 4.46 -5.63 6.73
N ARG A 254 4.43 -5.03 5.56
CA ARG A 254 4.23 -5.67 4.26
C ARG A 254 5.52 -5.67 3.45
N GLY A 255 6.22 -6.80 3.51
CA GLY A 255 7.49 -6.99 2.81
C GLY A 255 8.67 -6.40 3.58
N GLU A 256 9.86 -6.51 2.99
CA GLU A 256 11.13 -6.17 3.67
C GLU A 256 11.36 -4.66 3.85
N CYS A 257 10.65 -3.82 3.10
CA CYS A 257 10.84 -2.37 3.08
C CYS A 257 9.84 -1.57 3.92
N ASP A 258 8.94 -2.26 4.62
CA ASP A 258 7.83 -1.66 5.36
C ASP A 258 8.03 -1.83 6.88
N LEU A 259 7.47 -0.94 7.68
CA LEU A 259 7.58 -0.96 9.14
C LEU A 259 6.21 -1.30 9.78
N PRO A 260 6.20 -1.89 10.99
CA PRO A 260 4.97 -2.01 11.77
C PRO A 260 4.53 -0.65 12.33
N GLU A 261 3.23 -0.48 12.57
CA GLU A 261 2.72 0.62 13.40
C GLU A 261 1.98 0.10 14.62
N PHE A 262 2.04 0.93 15.66
CA PHE A 262 1.50 0.64 16.98
C PHE A 262 0.53 1.74 17.40
N CYS A 263 -0.55 1.35 18.06
CA CYS A 263 -1.48 2.26 18.69
C CYS A 263 -0.74 3.13 19.72
N ASP A 264 -1.12 4.41 19.78
CA ASP A 264 -0.60 5.36 20.76
C ASP A 264 -1.36 5.31 22.10
N GLY A 265 -2.51 4.60 22.14
CA GLY A 265 -3.40 4.54 23.29
C GLY A 265 -4.30 5.76 23.49
N LEU A 266 -4.27 6.71 22.56
CA LEU A 266 -4.99 7.99 22.63
C LEU A 266 -5.93 8.19 21.43
N SER A 267 -5.60 7.59 20.29
CA SER A 267 -6.32 7.67 19.04
C SER A 267 -6.94 6.31 18.69
N PRO A 268 -8.19 6.28 18.17
CA PRO A 268 -8.77 5.06 17.61
C PRO A 268 -8.14 4.68 16.27
N ARG A 269 -7.46 5.63 15.60
CA ARG A 269 -6.78 5.41 14.32
C ARG A 269 -5.34 4.99 14.56
N CYS A 270 -4.90 3.98 13.82
CA CYS A 270 -3.48 3.66 13.69
C CYS A 270 -2.70 4.88 13.16
N PRO A 271 -1.47 5.13 13.64
CA PRO A 271 -0.62 6.17 13.10
C PRO A 271 -0.41 6.04 11.58
N PRO A 272 -0.01 7.12 10.89
CA PRO A 272 0.30 7.06 9.46
C PRO A 272 1.33 5.98 9.14
N ASN A 273 1.15 5.29 8.02
CA ASN A 273 2.06 4.26 7.54
C ASN A 273 3.45 4.85 7.30
N THR A 274 4.46 4.22 7.90
CA THR A 274 5.87 4.51 7.69
C THR A 274 6.58 3.29 7.12
N TYR A 275 7.63 3.55 6.35
CA TYR A 275 8.43 2.53 5.70
C TYR A 275 9.91 2.82 5.88
N LEU A 276 10.77 1.84 5.58
CA LEU A 276 12.23 2.01 5.67
C LEU A 276 12.68 3.15 4.76
N GLN A 277 13.65 3.94 5.24
CA GLN A 277 14.25 5.00 4.45
C GLN A 277 14.70 4.50 3.06
N ASP A 278 14.39 5.29 2.03
CA ASP A 278 14.80 5.01 0.66
C ASP A 278 16.31 4.77 0.59
N GLY A 279 16.71 3.70 -0.10
CA GLY A 279 18.09 3.26 -0.22
C GLY A 279 18.50 2.14 0.72
N GLN A 280 17.65 1.67 1.64
CA GLN A 280 17.96 0.46 2.40
C GLN A 280 18.03 -0.78 1.48
N PRO A 281 18.99 -1.70 1.67
CA PRO A 281 19.12 -2.87 0.81
C PRO A 281 17.99 -3.86 1.10
N CYS A 282 17.45 -4.45 0.05
CA CYS A 282 16.40 -5.47 0.13
C CYS A 282 16.65 -6.58 -0.91
N ALA A 283 15.85 -7.64 -0.88
CA ALA A 283 16.00 -8.82 -1.75
C ALA A 283 17.40 -9.46 -1.67
N GLY A 284 18.01 -9.44 -0.47
CA GLY A 284 19.37 -9.91 -0.23
C GLY A 284 20.46 -9.01 -0.83
N GLY A 285 20.21 -7.71 -0.96
CA GLY A 285 21.17 -6.73 -1.49
C GLY A 285 21.14 -6.57 -3.02
N ARG A 286 20.15 -7.16 -3.70
CA ARG A 286 19.97 -7.06 -5.16
C ARG A 286 19.10 -5.88 -5.59
N ALA A 287 18.40 -5.26 -4.64
CA ALA A 287 17.57 -4.08 -4.84
C ALA A 287 17.68 -3.17 -3.62
N SER A 288 17.11 -1.97 -3.74
CA SER A 288 16.97 -1.04 -2.63
C SER A 288 15.51 -0.67 -2.42
N CYS A 289 15.14 -0.43 -1.18
CA CYS A 289 13.85 0.12 -0.80
C CYS A 289 13.67 1.49 -1.43
N TYR A 290 12.50 1.73 -2.01
CA TYR A 290 12.11 3.03 -2.49
C TYR A 290 10.60 3.18 -2.39
N GLY A 291 10.12 4.21 -1.70
CA GLY A 291 8.70 4.43 -1.47
C GLY A 291 8.00 3.23 -0.82
N GLY A 292 8.69 2.53 0.09
CA GLY A 292 8.20 1.35 0.79
C GLY A 292 8.18 0.04 -0.01
N ALA A 293 8.58 0.08 -1.28
CA ALA A 293 8.62 -1.09 -2.15
C ALA A 293 10.04 -1.64 -2.32
N CYS A 294 10.17 -2.97 -2.34
CA CYS A 294 11.38 -3.65 -2.78
C CYS A 294 11.17 -4.19 -4.20
N THR A 295 11.73 -3.55 -5.21
CA THR A 295 11.54 -3.96 -6.61
C THR A 295 12.86 -4.31 -7.28
N THR A 296 12.87 -5.46 -7.97
CA THR A 296 13.99 -5.87 -8.82
C THR A 296 13.56 -5.76 -10.28
N TYR A 297 14.53 -5.56 -11.17
CA TYR A 297 14.25 -5.53 -12.62
C TYR A 297 13.59 -6.84 -13.08
N GLN A 298 14.12 -7.98 -12.63
CA GLN A 298 13.55 -9.29 -12.92
C GLN A 298 12.11 -9.44 -12.42
N GLY A 299 11.82 -8.97 -11.19
CA GLY A 299 10.48 -9.01 -10.63
C GLY A 299 9.46 -8.18 -11.42
N GLN A 300 9.89 -7.04 -11.97
CA GLN A 300 9.07 -6.22 -12.87
C GLN A 300 8.79 -6.94 -14.20
N CYS A 301 9.78 -7.62 -14.79
CA CYS A 301 9.55 -8.45 -15.96
C CYS A 301 8.55 -9.58 -15.67
N GLN A 302 8.69 -10.27 -14.55
CA GLN A 302 7.83 -11.41 -14.21
C GLN A 302 6.39 -11.00 -13.91
N GLU A 303 6.18 -9.76 -13.47
CA GLU A 303 4.85 -9.21 -13.28
C GLU A 303 4.10 -9.00 -14.60
N LEU A 304 4.79 -8.46 -15.60
CA LEU A 304 4.18 -8.12 -16.88
C LEU A 304 4.07 -9.32 -17.83
N TRP A 305 5.07 -10.20 -17.82
CA TRP A 305 5.17 -11.32 -18.77
C TRP A 305 5.08 -12.71 -18.13
N GLY A 306 4.84 -12.76 -16.82
CA GLY A 306 4.66 -14.00 -16.07
C GLY A 306 5.98 -14.68 -15.67
N PRO A 307 5.88 -15.81 -14.94
CA PRO A 307 7.05 -16.56 -14.48
C PRO A 307 7.98 -16.98 -15.63
N GLY A 308 9.29 -16.90 -15.38
CA GLY A 308 10.31 -17.28 -16.37
C GLY A 308 10.74 -16.14 -17.30
N SER A 309 10.14 -14.96 -17.21
CA SER A 309 10.68 -13.76 -17.84
C SER A 309 11.80 -13.12 -17.01
N GLY A 310 12.62 -12.31 -17.67
CA GLY A 310 13.73 -11.57 -17.05
C GLY A 310 14.26 -10.45 -17.95
N PRO A 311 15.24 -9.68 -17.46
CA PRO A 311 15.86 -8.61 -18.26
C PRO A 311 16.51 -9.17 -19.53
N VAL A 312 16.47 -8.37 -20.61
CA VAL A 312 17.39 -8.56 -21.74
C VAL A 312 18.83 -8.22 -21.32
N SER A 313 19.82 -8.52 -22.16
CA SER A 313 21.21 -8.13 -21.88
C SER A 313 21.40 -6.61 -21.84
N ASP A 314 22.38 -6.11 -21.08
CA ASP A 314 22.64 -4.66 -20.93
C ASP A 314 22.88 -3.97 -22.28
N VAL A 315 23.59 -4.63 -23.20
CA VAL A 315 23.84 -4.13 -24.57
C VAL A 315 22.52 -3.96 -25.32
N CYS A 316 21.61 -4.91 -25.14
CA CYS A 316 20.30 -4.89 -25.75
C CYS A 316 19.43 -3.76 -25.21
N MET A 317 19.43 -3.63 -23.89
CA MET A 317 18.71 -2.58 -23.18
C MET A 317 19.19 -1.20 -23.62
N ALA A 318 20.51 -0.99 -23.72
CA ALA A 318 21.11 0.23 -24.22
C ALA A 318 20.70 0.53 -25.67
N SER A 319 20.70 -0.46 -26.55
CA SER A 319 20.29 -0.26 -27.95
C SER A 319 18.81 0.08 -28.08
N LEU A 320 17.94 -0.58 -27.32
CA LEU A 320 16.49 -0.36 -27.40
C LEU A 320 16.10 0.98 -26.78
N ASN A 321 16.63 1.29 -25.59
CA ASN A 321 16.27 2.51 -24.87
C ASN A 321 16.94 3.78 -25.41
N ALA A 322 17.98 3.66 -26.25
CA ALA A 322 18.57 4.78 -26.97
C ALA A 322 17.71 5.28 -28.15
N ARG A 323 16.65 4.55 -28.54
CA ARG A 323 15.77 4.93 -29.67
C ARG A 323 15.06 6.26 -29.43
N GLY A 324 14.61 6.51 -28.21
CA GLY A 324 13.83 7.70 -27.89
C GLY A 324 12.48 7.69 -28.60
N ASP A 325 11.79 6.55 -28.58
CA ASP A 325 10.44 6.36 -29.09
C ASP A 325 9.59 5.57 -28.07
N GLU A 326 8.34 5.21 -28.43
CA GLU A 326 7.42 4.49 -27.55
C GLU A 326 7.89 3.08 -27.14
N HIS A 327 8.86 2.54 -27.88
CA HIS A 327 9.42 1.20 -27.66
C HIS A 327 10.69 1.22 -26.81
N GLY A 328 11.30 2.40 -26.60
CA GLY A 328 12.46 2.56 -25.73
C GLY A 328 12.86 4.01 -25.50
N HIS A 329 12.82 4.44 -24.23
CA HIS A 329 13.07 5.81 -23.81
C HIS A 329 13.36 5.92 -22.30
N CYS A 330 13.85 7.08 -21.84
CA CYS A 330 14.12 7.44 -20.44
C CYS A 330 13.11 8.46 -19.91
N GLY A 331 11.83 8.22 -20.16
CA GLY A 331 10.75 9.15 -19.87
C GLY A 331 10.44 10.10 -21.02
N GLN A 332 9.70 11.16 -20.73
CA GLN A 332 9.11 12.05 -21.72
C GLN A 332 9.33 13.52 -21.35
N ARG A 333 9.33 14.39 -22.37
CA ARG A 333 9.38 15.85 -22.20
C ARG A 333 7.96 16.41 -22.07
N PRO A 334 7.77 17.65 -21.57
CA PRO A 334 6.46 18.29 -21.45
C PRO A 334 5.68 18.43 -22.77
N ASN A 335 6.33 18.32 -23.93
CA ASN A 335 5.68 18.31 -25.24
C ASN A 335 5.21 16.90 -25.68
N GLY A 336 5.37 15.87 -24.85
CA GLY A 336 5.04 14.47 -25.13
C GLY A 336 6.10 13.71 -25.95
N THR A 337 7.22 14.34 -26.32
CA THR A 337 8.31 13.65 -27.03
C THR A 337 9.12 12.78 -26.08
N TYR A 338 9.52 11.61 -26.57
CA TYR A 338 10.32 10.65 -25.83
C TYR A 338 11.78 11.10 -25.68
N ILE A 339 12.37 10.81 -24.53
CA ILE A 339 13.77 11.13 -24.24
C ILE A 339 14.60 9.88 -24.55
N PRO A 340 15.52 9.90 -25.53
CA PRO A 340 16.44 8.77 -25.72
C PRO A 340 17.36 8.64 -24.50
N CYS A 341 17.59 7.41 -24.06
CA CYS A 341 18.47 7.15 -22.92
C CYS A 341 19.94 7.36 -23.27
N ALA A 342 20.70 7.93 -22.33
CA ALA A 342 22.14 7.78 -22.34
C ALA A 342 22.51 6.32 -22.04
N GLN A 343 23.70 5.88 -22.47
CA GLN A 343 24.16 4.50 -22.29
C GLN A 343 24.08 4.04 -20.82
N TRP A 344 24.45 4.92 -19.88
CA TRP A 344 24.45 4.64 -18.44
C TRP A 344 23.04 4.65 -17.81
N ASP A 345 22.08 5.31 -18.46
CA ASP A 345 20.69 5.42 -17.98
C ASP A 345 19.78 4.37 -18.61
N ALA A 346 20.28 3.60 -19.57
CA ALA A 346 19.50 2.59 -20.28
C ALA A 346 18.82 1.59 -19.34
N GLY A 347 19.47 1.25 -18.23
CA GLY A 347 18.94 0.38 -17.15
C GLY A 347 17.74 0.96 -16.39
N CYS A 348 17.47 2.25 -16.54
CA CYS A 348 16.41 2.99 -15.86
C CYS A 348 15.34 3.55 -16.80
N GLY A 349 15.47 3.26 -18.10
CA GLY A 349 14.48 3.62 -19.10
C GLY A 349 13.24 2.73 -19.05
N ARG A 350 12.62 2.54 -20.21
CA ARG A 350 11.57 1.55 -20.41
C ARG A 350 12.11 0.14 -20.14
N LEU A 351 11.34 -0.68 -19.43
CA LEU A 351 11.61 -2.08 -19.18
C LEU A 351 11.71 -2.83 -20.51
N GLN A 352 12.85 -3.46 -20.69
CA GLN A 352 13.15 -4.40 -21.76
C GLN A 352 13.33 -5.79 -21.15
N CYS A 353 12.45 -6.72 -21.52
CA CYS A 353 12.39 -8.06 -20.97
C CYS A 353 12.36 -9.13 -22.07
N GLN A 354 12.67 -10.36 -21.69
CA GLN A 354 12.64 -11.56 -22.55
C GLN A 354 12.06 -12.75 -21.77
N GLY A 355 11.49 -13.73 -22.50
CA GLY A 355 10.89 -14.94 -21.92
C GLY A 355 9.47 -14.76 -21.38
N GLY A 356 8.95 -15.79 -20.70
CA GLY A 356 7.58 -15.81 -20.14
C GLY A 356 6.49 -16.15 -21.17
N SER A 357 5.24 -15.78 -20.86
CA SER A 357 4.03 -16.05 -21.67
C SER A 357 3.84 -15.08 -22.85
N ALA A 358 4.93 -14.52 -23.36
CA ALA A 358 4.95 -13.53 -24.42
C ALA A 358 4.43 -14.09 -25.76
N GLN A 359 3.12 -14.11 -25.97
CA GLN A 359 2.50 -14.31 -27.28
C GLN A 359 2.31 -12.94 -27.95
N GLY A 360 3.29 -12.52 -28.73
CA GLY A 360 3.23 -11.32 -29.57
C GLY A 360 4.41 -11.30 -30.53
N THR A 361 4.19 -10.81 -31.76
CA THR A 361 5.24 -10.64 -32.77
C THR A 361 6.39 -9.81 -32.21
N LEU A 362 7.55 -10.47 -32.07
CA LEU A 362 8.78 -9.93 -31.51
C LEU A 362 9.31 -8.81 -32.41
N GLU A 363 9.47 -7.59 -31.90
CA GLU A 363 9.96 -6.47 -32.70
C GLU A 363 11.48 -6.47 -32.84
N ASP A 364 11.95 -6.21 -34.06
CA ASP A 364 13.37 -6.14 -34.40
C ASP A 364 14.02 -4.85 -33.89
N GLY A 365 14.99 -4.98 -32.98
CA GLY A 365 15.88 -3.90 -32.57
C GLY A 365 17.00 -3.62 -33.59
N VAL A 366 17.61 -2.45 -33.46
CA VAL A 366 18.73 -1.97 -34.31
C VAL A 366 20.01 -2.83 -34.16
N ALA A 367 20.13 -3.60 -33.07
CA ALA A 367 21.18 -4.60 -32.89
C ALA A 367 20.68 -6.00 -33.32
N PRO A 368 21.44 -6.76 -34.13
CA PRO A 368 21.02 -8.09 -34.57
C PRO A 368 20.80 -9.02 -33.37
N GLY A 369 19.58 -9.52 -33.21
CA GLY A 369 19.20 -10.44 -32.14
C GLY A 369 18.61 -9.79 -30.88
N CYS A 370 18.42 -8.47 -30.87
CA CYS A 370 17.84 -7.74 -29.74
C CYS A 370 16.35 -7.48 -29.92
N ARG A 371 15.51 -8.29 -29.24
CA ARG A 371 14.05 -8.23 -29.35
C ARG A 371 13.43 -8.15 -27.96
N GLY A 372 12.88 -6.98 -27.64
CA GLY A 372 12.10 -6.79 -26.41
C GLY A 372 10.68 -7.32 -26.58
N THR A 373 10.05 -7.76 -25.50
CA THR A 373 8.64 -8.11 -25.54
C THR A 373 7.76 -6.88 -25.78
N PRO A 374 6.80 -6.92 -26.72
CA PRO A 374 5.77 -5.90 -26.81
C PRO A 374 4.95 -5.86 -25.51
N LEU A 375 4.48 -4.66 -25.14
CA LEU A 375 3.63 -4.48 -23.96
C LEU A 375 2.19 -4.90 -24.30
N PRO A 376 1.55 -5.75 -23.50
CA PRO A 376 0.18 -6.20 -23.75
C PRO A 376 -0.86 -5.21 -23.20
N LEU A 377 -0.77 -3.92 -23.53
CA LEU A 377 -1.52 -2.89 -22.80
C LEU A 377 -2.11 -1.79 -23.70
N GLY A 378 -3.22 -1.19 -23.24
CA GLY A 378 -4.08 -0.27 -24.00
C GLY A 378 -3.53 1.15 -24.17
N GLU A 379 -4.14 1.90 -25.08
CA GLU A 379 -3.69 3.23 -25.53
C GLU A 379 -3.81 4.34 -24.47
N ASP A 380 -4.49 4.11 -23.34
CA ASP A 380 -4.84 5.10 -22.31
C ASP A 380 -3.92 5.06 -21.06
N VAL A 381 -2.76 4.43 -21.15
CA VAL A 381 -1.78 4.44 -20.05
C VAL A 381 -0.44 4.99 -20.51
N SER A 382 0.05 6.04 -19.84
CA SER A 382 1.41 6.55 -20.03
C SER A 382 2.39 5.84 -19.08
N ASP A 383 3.64 5.76 -19.50
CA ASP A 383 4.76 5.22 -18.71
C ASP A 383 4.62 3.75 -18.35
N LEU A 384 3.88 3.02 -19.18
CA LEU A 384 3.79 1.58 -19.07
C LEU A 384 5.19 0.97 -19.10
N ALA A 385 5.46 0.24 -18.04
CA ALA A 385 6.69 -0.50 -17.86
C ALA A 385 7.95 0.37 -17.88
N MET A 386 7.94 1.60 -17.36
CA MET A 386 9.21 2.21 -16.95
C MET A 386 9.81 1.44 -15.79
N VAL A 387 11.15 1.39 -15.73
CA VAL A 387 11.84 0.79 -14.57
C VAL A 387 11.49 1.60 -13.33
N LEU A 388 10.92 0.91 -12.33
CA LEU A 388 10.48 1.54 -11.09
C LEU A 388 11.67 2.13 -10.32
N PRO A 389 11.48 3.29 -9.65
CA PRO A 389 12.52 3.86 -8.81
C PRO A 389 13.00 2.90 -7.72
N GLY A 390 14.27 2.99 -7.32
CA GLY A 390 14.91 2.08 -6.37
C GLY A 390 15.45 0.78 -6.98
N THR A 391 15.08 0.46 -8.22
CA THR A 391 15.64 -0.68 -8.95
C THR A 391 17.14 -0.48 -9.15
N ALA A 392 17.94 -1.50 -8.84
CA ALA A 392 19.38 -1.45 -9.05
C ALA A 392 19.72 -1.37 -10.56
N CYS A 393 20.57 -0.40 -10.91
CA CYS A 393 21.07 -0.21 -12.28
C CYS A 393 22.60 -0.33 -12.39
N GLY A 394 23.26 -0.60 -11.26
CA GLY A 394 24.69 -0.84 -11.17
C GLY A 394 25.15 -0.94 -9.71
N PRO A 395 26.43 -1.24 -9.45
CA PRO A 395 26.96 -1.30 -8.09
C PRO A 395 26.80 0.06 -7.38
N GLY A 396 26.09 0.07 -6.25
CA GLY A 396 25.82 1.30 -5.48
C GLY A 396 24.90 2.30 -6.19
N LYS A 397 24.18 1.89 -7.25
CA LYS A 397 23.34 2.78 -8.04
C LYS A 397 21.92 2.26 -8.21
N VAL A 398 20.98 3.19 -8.22
CA VAL A 398 19.55 2.93 -8.34
C VAL A 398 18.89 3.86 -9.35
N CYS A 399 17.77 3.41 -9.92
CA CYS A 399 16.97 4.20 -10.82
C CYS A 399 16.20 5.27 -10.07
N ILE A 400 16.32 6.52 -10.51
CA ILE A 400 15.56 7.66 -9.99
C ILE A 400 15.20 8.54 -11.19
N ARG A 401 13.90 8.72 -11.45
CA ARG A 401 13.38 9.56 -12.56
C ARG A 401 14.00 9.25 -13.93
N GLY A 402 14.12 7.95 -14.25
CA GLY A 402 14.66 7.51 -15.53
C GLY A 402 16.19 7.60 -15.66
N GLN A 403 16.91 7.87 -14.56
CA GLN A 403 18.36 8.01 -14.55
C GLN A 403 19.00 7.05 -13.56
N CYS A 404 20.20 6.55 -13.87
CA CYS A 404 20.96 5.67 -12.98
C CYS A 404 21.87 6.49 -12.06
N ARG A 405 21.40 6.68 -10.82
CA ARG A 405 22.02 7.60 -9.85
C ARG A 405 22.65 6.86 -8.69
N ASP A 406 23.56 7.54 -7.98
CA ASP A 406 24.22 6.98 -6.82
C ASP A 406 23.24 6.88 -5.63
N ILE A 407 23.26 5.75 -4.92
CA ILE A 407 22.37 5.51 -3.78
C ILE A 407 22.60 6.52 -2.63
N SER A 408 23.79 7.12 -2.56
CA SER A 408 24.10 8.17 -1.58
C SER A 408 23.21 9.41 -1.70
N GLU A 409 22.62 9.68 -2.88
CA GLU A 409 21.67 10.78 -3.07
C GLU A 409 20.39 10.62 -2.21
N LEU A 410 20.09 9.40 -1.74
CA LEU A 410 18.90 9.10 -0.91
C LEU A 410 19.12 9.32 0.60
N GLY A 411 20.36 9.62 1.03
CA GLY A 411 20.65 9.98 2.43
C GLY A 411 20.50 8.86 3.46
N VAL A 412 20.40 7.59 3.04
CA VAL A 412 20.13 6.44 3.92
C VAL A 412 21.15 6.28 5.05
N GLN A 413 22.44 6.50 4.75
CA GLN A 413 23.53 6.35 5.74
C GLN A 413 23.49 7.43 6.81
N GLU A 414 23.27 8.68 6.40
CA GLU A 414 23.16 9.79 7.32
C GLU A 414 21.96 9.60 8.25
N CYS A 415 20.82 9.15 7.72
CA CYS A 415 19.66 8.90 8.55
C CYS A 415 19.86 7.71 9.51
N GLY A 416 20.41 6.59 9.04
CA GLY A 416 20.65 5.40 9.87
C GLY A 416 21.62 5.65 11.03
N SER A 417 22.62 6.52 10.83
CA SER A 417 23.62 6.85 11.85
C SER A 417 23.03 7.48 13.12
N GLN A 418 21.85 8.10 13.02
CA GLN A 418 21.18 8.77 14.13
C GLN A 418 20.48 7.79 15.09
N CYS A 419 20.30 6.53 14.67
CA CYS A 419 19.58 5.51 15.43
C CYS A 419 20.47 4.68 16.36
N HIS A 420 21.74 5.07 16.53
CA HIS A 420 22.70 4.49 17.48
C HIS A 420 22.84 2.94 17.42
N GLY A 421 22.53 2.32 16.28
CA GLY A 421 22.58 0.86 16.11
C GLY A 421 21.46 0.09 16.84
N HIS A 422 20.43 0.79 17.32
CA HIS A 422 19.32 0.22 18.09
C HIS A 422 17.95 0.51 17.45
N GLY A 423 17.96 0.71 16.13
CA GLY A 423 16.77 1.03 15.35
C GLY A 423 17.12 1.28 13.90
N VAL A 424 16.07 1.51 13.11
CA VAL A 424 16.16 1.80 11.67
C VAL A 424 15.52 3.15 11.37
N CYS A 425 16.06 3.88 10.40
CA CYS A 425 15.45 5.12 9.95
C CYS A 425 14.26 4.85 9.03
N ASN A 426 13.16 5.57 9.25
CA ASN A 426 11.99 5.57 8.39
C ASN A 426 11.97 6.73 7.39
N ASN A 427 11.02 6.71 6.47
CA ASN A 427 10.82 7.72 5.42
C ASN A 427 10.57 9.16 5.90
N ASN A 428 10.34 9.38 7.19
CA ASN A 428 10.21 10.71 7.80
C ASN A 428 11.53 11.23 8.40
N GLY A 429 12.62 10.46 8.27
CA GLY A 429 13.89 10.78 8.91
C GLY A 429 13.91 10.49 10.42
N HIS A 430 12.97 9.67 10.92
CA HIS A 430 12.89 9.32 12.34
C HIS A 430 13.36 7.89 12.59
N CYS A 431 13.90 7.63 13.78
CA CYS A 431 14.32 6.29 14.16
C CYS A 431 13.16 5.46 14.72
N HIS A 432 12.92 4.32 14.08
CA HIS A 432 12.08 3.25 14.59
C HIS A 432 12.94 2.32 15.46
N CYS A 433 12.84 2.50 16.79
CA CYS A 433 13.69 1.80 17.74
C CYS A 433 13.29 0.34 17.96
N GLU A 434 14.27 -0.49 18.28
CA GLU A 434 14.06 -1.87 18.72
C GLU A 434 13.44 -1.93 20.11
N ALA A 435 12.83 -3.08 20.44
CA ALA A 435 12.26 -3.31 21.75
C ALA A 435 13.31 -3.11 22.86
N GLY A 436 12.97 -2.33 23.88
CA GLY A 436 13.89 -1.95 24.95
C GLY A 436 14.68 -0.67 24.69
N TRP A 437 14.46 0.02 23.57
CA TRP A 437 15.05 1.34 23.27
C TRP A 437 13.97 2.41 23.12
N ALA A 438 14.32 3.65 23.46
CA ALA A 438 13.40 4.79 23.42
C ALA A 438 13.73 5.75 22.26
N ALA A 439 12.67 6.19 21.57
CA ALA A 439 12.72 7.31 20.63
C ALA A 439 13.20 8.61 21.34
N PRO A 440 13.74 9.60 20.60
CA PRO A 440 13.80 9.70 19.14
C PRO A 440 15.06 9.11 18.48
N ALA A 441 16.14 8.90 19.24
CA ALA A 441 17.45 8.51 18.68
C ALA A 441 17.89 7.08 19.04
N CYS A 442 17.05 6.32 19.77
CA CYS A 442 17.36 4.97 20.23
C CYS A 442 18.66 4.87 21.05
N ASN A 443 18.99 5.92 21.81
CA ASN A 443 20.22 5.99 22.62
C ASN A 443 19.99 5.74 24.11
N ARG A 444 18.74 5.54 24.54
CA ARG A 444 18.36 5.25 25.91
C ARG A 444 17.52 3.98 25.95
N GLY A 445 17.77 3.13 26.95
CA GLY A 445 16.91 1.99 27.21
C GLY A 445 15.52 2.45 27.63
N SER A 446 14.46 1.91 27.03
CA SER A 446 13.10 2.06 27.54
C SER A 446 12.95 1.16 28.77
N ALA A 447 12.64 1.77 29.90
CA ALA A 447 12.30 1.01 31.11
C ALA A 447 10.97 0.30 30.86
N LEU A 448 10.98 -0.93 30.34
CA LEU A 448 9.87 -1.83 30.59
C LEU A 448 9.71 -1.89 32.11
N PRO A 449 8.50 -1.75 32.67
CA PRO A 449 8.29 -2.12 34.05
C PRO A 449 8.66 -3.60 34.12
N THR A 450 9.82 -3.89 34.72
CA THR A 450 10.25 -5.23 35.09
C THR A 450 9.08 -5.88 35.78
N THR A 451 8.43 -6.80 35.07
CA THR A 451 7.56 -7.85 35.59
C THR A 451 6.84 -7.47 36.88
N LEU A 452 5.55 -7.14 36.78
CA LEU A 452 4.63 -7.53 37.83
C LEU A 452 4.79 -9.05 37.99
N ILE A 453 5.70 -9.48 38.86
CA ILE A 453 5.65 -10.81 39.43
C ILE A 453 4.27 -10.83 40.06
N PRO A 454 3.30 -11.58 39.51
CA PRO A 454 1.96 -11.55 40.05
C PRO A 454 2.10 -11.95 41.53
N ALA A 455 1.40 -11.28 42.42
CA ALA A 455 1.49 -11.54 43.86
C ALA A 455 1.35 -13.04 44.20
N THR A 456 0.75 -13.82 43.29
CA THR A 456 0.70 -15.28 43.28
C THR A 456 2.08 -15.98 43.28
N VAL A 457 3.08 -15.51 42.52
CA VAL A 457 4.42 -16.12 42.50
C VAL A 457 5.20 -15.82 43.79
N ILE A 458 5.05 -14.61 44.34
CA ILE A 458 5.61 -14.26 45.66
C ILE A 458 4.92 -15.07 46.76
N LEU A 459 3.59 -15.26 46.68
CA LEU A 459 2.83 -16.06 47.63
C LEU A 459 3.21 -17.55 47.55
N VAL A 460 3.41 -18.09 46.35
CA VAL A 460 3.85 -19.49 46.16
C VAL A 460 5.27 -19.71 46.70
N LEU A 461 6.19 -18.77 46.47
CA LEU A 461 7.54 -18.82 47.04
C LEU A 461 7.53 -18.67 48.58
N ALA A 462 6.69 -17.80 49.12
CA ALA A 462 6.53 -17.63 50.57
C ALA A 462 5.91 -18.88 51.22
N LEU A 463 4.88 -19.47 50.59
CA LEU A 463 4.26 -20.71 51.06
C LEU A 463 5.23 -21.89 50.96
N GLY A 464 6.04 -21.97 49.91
CA GLY A 464 7.10 -22.97 49.74
C GLY A 464 8.19 -22.86 50.83
N LEU A 465 8.63 -21.64 51.15
CA LEU A 465 9.59 -21.39 52.23
C LEU A 465 9.01 -21.71 53.62
N CYS A 466 7.73 -21.41 53.84
CA CYS A 466 7.02 -21.79 55.07
C CYS A 466 6.87 -23.31 55.22
N TYR A 467 6.59 -24.03 54.13
CA TYR A 467 6.53 -25.50 54.13
C TYR A 467 7.90 -26.12 54.40
N ALA A 468 8.97 -25.61 53.78
CA ALA A 468 10.34 -26.08 53.99
C ALA A 468 10.82 -25.84 55.44
N LYS A 469 10.51 -24.66 56.04
CA LYS A 469 10.78 -24.41 57.46
C LYS A 469 9.97 -25.31 58.37
N ARG A 470 8.70 -25.60 58.04
CA ARG A 470 7.85 -26.49 58.85
C ARG A 470 8.32 -27.94 58.79
N ALA A 471 8.75 -28.43 57.62
CA ALA A 471 9.35 -29.75 57.46
C ALA A 471 10.70 -29.86 58.19
N GLY A 472 11.56 -28.83 58.10
CA GLY A 472 12.82 -28.79 58.83
C GLY A 472 12.66 -28.74 60.35
N LEU A 473 11.67 -28.00 60.85
CA LEU A 473 11.35 -27.95 62.29
C LEU A 473 10.79 -29.29 62.79
N HIS A 474 9.96 -29.97 61.98
CA HIS A 474 9.43 -31.29 62.30
C HIS A 474 10.52 -32.37 62.32
N GLN A 475 11.50 -32.27 61.42
CA GLN A 475 12.65 -33.16 61.36
C GLN A 475 13.62 -32.92 62.53
N HIS A 476 13.79 -31.68 62.98
CA HIS A 476 14.59 -31.34 64.17
C HIS A 476 13.92 -31.77 65.49
N LEU A 477 12.60 -31.63 65.62
CA LEU A 477 11.85 -32.08 66.79
C LEU A 477 11.83 -33.62 66.92
N CYS A 478 11.87 -34.36 65.80
CA CYS A 478 11.98 -35.82 65.83
C CYS A 478 13.38 -36.33 66.25
N GLN A 479 14.44 -35.54 66.12
CA GLN A 479 15.79 -35.94 66.54
C GLN A 479 16.08 -35.71 68.04
N LEU A 480 15.29 -34.87 68.72
CA LEU A 480 15.42 -34.60 70.16
C LEU A 480 14.63 -35.60 71.03
N GLY A 481 13.69 -36.35 70.45
CA GLY A 481 12.91 -37.39 71.14
C GLY A 481 13.51 -38.79 70.93
N LYS A 482 14.43 -39.22 71.80
CA LYS A 482 14.87 -40.62 71.84
C LYS A 482 13.72 -41.53 72.30
N GLY A 483 13.21 -42.35 71.41
CA GLY A 483 12.66 -43.66 71.76
C GLY A 483 11.18 -43.92 71.42
N THR A 484 10.99 -44.63 70.30
CA THR A 484 9.85 -45.48 69.90
C THR A 484 8.57 -44.83 69.31
N SER A 485 8.36 -45.17 68.02
CA SER A 485 7.14 -45.14 67.19
C SER A 485 6.69 -43.81 66.54
N CYS A 486 7.09 -43.61 65.28
CA CYS A 486 6.31 -42.84 64.30
C CYS A 486 5.85 -43.80 63.18
N PRO A 487 4.55 -44.11 63.04
CA PRO A 487 4.06 -44.95 61.95
C PRO A 487 3.93 -44.18 60.63
N TYR A 488 4.19 -44.90 59.53
CA TYR A 488 4.19 -44.50 58.12
C TYR A 488 2.80 -44.07 57.60
N SER A 489 2.76 -43.21 56.56
CA SER A 489 2.15 -43.56 55.25
C SER A 489 2.29 -42.42 54.23
N ALA A 490 3.10 -42.63 53.20
CA ALA A 490 3.05 -41.87 51.95
C ALA A 490 2.31 -42.71 50.91
N LYS A 491 1.28 -42.14 50.27
CA LYS A 491 0.71 -42.67 49.02
C LYS A 491 1.08 -41.76 47.85
N PRO A 492 1.29 -42.33 46.64
CA PRO A 492 1.92 -41.65 45.51
C PRO A 492 0.91 -40.88 44.64
N GLY A 493 1.38 -39.77 44.06
CA GLY A 493 0.64 -39.00 43.05
C GLY A 493 0.61 -39.70 41.68
N PRO A 494 -0.32 -39.32 40.78
CA PRO A 494 -0.55 -40.01 39.52
C PRO A 494 0.55 -39.73 38.49
N GLN A 495 0.97 -40.80 37.79
CA GLN A 495 1.81 -40.77 36.60
C GLN A 495 0.97 -40.38 35.38
N VAL A 496 1.46 -39.43 34.57
CA VAL A 496 0.97 -39.17 33.21
C VAL A 496 1.97 -39.78 32.23
N GLN A 497 1.52 -40.78 31.48
CA GLN A 497 2.28 -41.47 30.43
C GLN A 497 2.24 -40.68 29.12
N LEU A 498 3.40 -40.51 28.49
CA LEU A 498 3.53 -40.28 27.05
C LEU A 498 3.42 -41.63 26.32
N LEU A 499 2.63 -41.67 25.24
CA LEU A 499 2.73 -42.73 24.23
C LEU A 499 2.73 -42.13 22.82
N SER A 500 3.73 -42.56 22.05
CA SER A 500 3.96 -42.28 20.63
C SER A 500 3.50 -43.45 19.75
N ALA A 501 2.88 -43.10 18.61
CA ALA A 501 2.92 -43.71 17.27
C ALA A 501 2.44 -45.17 17.04
N GLY A 502 1.65 -45.37 15.97
CA GLY A 502 1.51 -46.69 15.31
C GLY A 502 0.26 -46.95 14.47
N VAL A 503 0.38 -46.65 13.17
CA VAL A 503 -0.30 -47.12 11.93
C VAL A 503 -1.00 -48.52 11.96
N SER A 504 -2.22 -48.65 11.41
CA SER A 504 -2.57 -49.50 10.23
C SER A 504 -4.07 -49.82 10.05
N ALA A 505 -4.43 -50.04 8.77
CA ALA A 505 -5.73 -50.08 8.10
C ALA A 505 -6.64 -51.32 8.28
N GLU A 506 -7.95 -51.08 8.07
CA GLU A 506 -8.98 -51.87 7.32
C GLU A 506 -9.43 -53.30 7.77
N PRO A 507 -10.57 -53.86 7.27
CA PRO A 507 -11.71 -53.29 6.51
C PRO A 507 -13.13 -53.78 6.96
N ASN A 508 -14.14 -53.31 6.20
CA ASN A 508 -15.45 -53.91 5.86
C ASN A 508 -16.69 -53.72 6.76
N GLY A 509 -17.73 -53.21 6.11
CA GLY A 509 -19.12 -53.11 6.56
C GLY A 509 -19.91 -52.16 5.68
#